data_AF-A0A971R370-F1
#
_entry.id   AF-A0A971R370-F1
#
_cell.length_a   1.000
_cell.length_b   1.000
_cell.length_c   1.000
_cell.angle_alpha   90.00
_cell.angle_beta   90.00
_cell.angle_gamma   90.00
#
_symmetry.space_group_name_H-M   'P 1'
#
loop_
_entity.id
_entity.type
_entity.pdbx_description
1 polymer ?
#
loop_
_entity_poly.entity_id
_entity_poly.type
_entity_poly.pdbx_seq_one_letter_code
_entity_poly.pdbx_strand_id
1 'polypeptide(L)'
;MHKQYFMVPEGTSIEMLSPKFWTRRITGQGKRWLKESELSAFNEELLTNAERTGLERFYRNLEEFPTRVELDSIRAMIGETIPEGFFTRTLVSPEGEEVPAEIRDDILENATNLMNQDMVLQMGLTTRRTHLRAMPTDLILVEGFLDNDDLQLTSVSLGSPFVALARSRDKSWLFVQTRTYRGWIKGDHVAVAKNRSDVIYYCSGEEFLLACGSRVEIEPDPFLPDTWDLFLQMGDRLPLEKPKDVENPHSQGPYGCYAVKIPFRNRKGTLEFRTG
;
A
#
# COMPACT_ATOMS: atom_id res chain seq x y z
N MET A 1 36.19 -14.63 6.68
CA MET A 1 35.28 -14.94 7.81
C MET A 1 35.24 -13.71 8.71
N HIS A 2 34.41 -12.71 8.38
CA HIS A 2 34.33 -11.46 9.13
C HIS A 2 33.56 -11.70 10.44
N LYS A 3 34.30 -11.88 11.54
CA LYS A 3 33.80 -12.19 12.89
C LYS A 3 33.70 -10.96 13.80
N GLN A 4 33.64 -9.75 13.23
CA GLN A 4 33.68 -8.51 14.00
C GLN A 4 32.42 -7.69 13.71
N TYR A 5 31.87 -7.04 14.75
CA TYR A 5 30.79 -6.04 14.76
C TYR A 5 29.33 -6.46 15.03
N PHE A 6 29.07 -7.58 15.73
CA PHE A 6 27.73 -7.79 16.32
C PHE A 6 27.78 -7.61 17.83
N MET A 7 27.21 -6.51 18.31
CA MET A 7 26.90 -6.30 19.72
C MET A 7 25.42 -6.63 19.92
N VAL A 8 25.13 -7.40 20.96
CA VAL A 8 23.75 -7.70 21.36
C VAL A 8 23.52 -7.14 22.78
N PRO A 9 22.29 -6.74 23.15
CA PRO A 9 21.99 -6.27 24.49
C PRO A 9 22.40 -7.27 25.58
N GLU A 10 22.66 -6.76 26.80
CA GLU A 10 22.96 -7.62 27.95
C GLU A 10 21.85 -8.65 28.17
N GLY A 11 22.24 -9.90 28.48
CA GLY A 11 21.30 -11.02 28.64
C GLY A 11 20.81 -11.66 27.33
N THR A 12 21.29 -11.20 26.17
CA THR A 12 20.94 -11.80 24.87
C THR A 12 22.15 -12.43 24.17
N SER A 13 21.89 -13.29 23.19
CA SER A 13 22.92 -13.94 22.37
C SER A 13 22.59 -13.82 20.89
N ILE A 14 23.60 -13.99 20.02
CA ILE A 14 23.41 -13.92 18.55
C ILE A 14 22.37 -14.93 18.08
N GLU A 15 22.30 -16.11 18.71
CA GLU A 15 21.31 -17.13 18.37
C GLU A 15 19.88 -16.65 18.64
N MET A 16 19.66 -15.78 19.63
CA MET A 16 18.34 -15.20 19.94
C MET A 16 17.81 -14.27 18.84
N LEU A 17 18.66 -13.82 17.91
CA LEU A 17 18.25 -13.05 16.75
C LEU A 17 17.62 -13.91 15.65
N SER A 18 17.63 -15.25 15.80
CA SER A 18 16.99 -16.17 14.87
C SER A 18 15.63 -16.63 15.41
N PRO A 19 14.54 -16.55 14.63
CA PRO A 19 13.26 -17.15 15.00
C PRO A 19 13.39 -18.64 15.36
N LYS A 20 14.32 -19.37 14.70
CA LYS A 20 14.59 -20.80 14.95
C LYS A 20 15.05 -21.10 16.38
N PHE A 21 15.65 -20.13 17.07
CA PHE A 21 16.05 -20.28 18.47
C PHE A 21 14.80 -20.35 19.36
N TRP A 22 13.84 -19.46 19.13
CA TRP A 22 12.61 -19.38 19.90
C TRP A 22 11.64 -20.51 19.53
N THR A 23 11.46 -20.81 18.24
CA THR A 23 10.51 -21.85 17.80
C THR A 23 10.90 -23.27 18.21
N ARG A 24 12.17 -23.53 18.55
CA ARG A 24 12.58 -24.83 19.11
C ARG A 24 12.27 -24.98 20.60
N ARG A 25 11.91 -23.88 21.27
CA ARG A 25 11.64 -23.82 22.71
C ARG A 25 10.15 -23.71 23.03
N ILE A 26 9.31 -23.40 22.04
CA ILE A 26 7.85 -23.41 22.22
C ILE A 26 7.33 -24.84 22.26
N THR A 27 6.33 -25.08 23.10
CA THR A 27 5.58 -26.34 23.09
C THR A 27 4.68 -26.40 21.85
N GLY A 28 4.64 -27.54 21.17
CA GLY A 28 3.80 -27.69 19.97
C GLY A 28 4.38 -27.07 18.69
N GLN A 29 5.70 -27.05 18.53
CA GLN A 29 6.34 -26.70 17.26
C GLN A 29 5.74 -27.49 16.09
N GLY A 30 5.39 -26.80 15.00
CA GLY A 30 4.78 -27.42 13.82
C GLY A 30 3.30 -27.79 13.96
N LYS A 31 2.67 -27.54 15.12
CA LYS A 31 1.22 -27.69 15.26
C LYS A 31 0.50 -26.54 14.57
N ARG A 32 -0.69 -26.83 14.05
CA ARG A 32 -1.66 -25.81 13.64
C ARG A 32 -2.29 -25.21 14.90
N TRP A 33 -2.18 -23.90 15.07
CA TRP A 33 -2.60 -23.19 16.29
C TRP A 33 -4.09 -22.86 16.31
N LEU A 34 -4.69 -22.63 15.14
CA LEU A 34 -6.10 -22.31 14.94
C LEU A 34 -6.73 -23.25 13.91
N LYS A 35 -7.92 -23.77 14.20
CA LYS A 35 -8.77 -24.48 13.24
C LYS A 35 -9.27 -23.53 12.15
N GLU A 36 -9.76 -24.08 11.04
CA GLU A 36 -10.27 -23.30 9.92
C GLU A 36 -11.40 -22.33 10.32
N SER A 37 -12.32 -22.81 11.16
CA SER A 37 -13.42 -22.01 11.68
C SER A 37 -12.93 -20.87 12.59
N GLU A 38 -11.88 -21.11 13.39
CA GLU A 38 -11.30 -20.10 14.29
C GLU A 38 -10.53 -19.03 13.51
N LEU A 39 -9.82 -19.42 12.44
CA LEU A 39 -9.17 -18.48 11.52
C LEU A 39 -10.18 -17.60 10.78
N SER A 40 -11.27 -18.21 10.30
CA SER A 40 -12.34 -17.47 9.60
C SER A 40 -12.97 -16.43 10.53
N ALA A 41 -13.33 -16.84 11.75
CA ALA A 41 -13.86 -15.94 12.77
C ALA A 41 -12.88 -14.81 13.13
N PHE A 42 -11.59 -15.12 13.31
CA PHE A 42 -10.56 -14.11 13.60
C PHE A 42 -10.43 -13.07 12.48
N ASN A 43 -10.49 -13.49 11.21
CA ASN A 43 -10.41 -12.58 10.06
C ASN A 43 -11.65 -11.68 9.94
N GLU A 44 -12.84 -12.20 10.25
CA GLU A 44 -14.10 -11.45 10.25
C GLU A 44 -14.23 -10.47 11.42
N GLU A 45 -13.62 -10.80 12.56
CA GLU A 45 -13.67 -9.99 13.78
C GLU A 45 -13.11 -8.57 13.56
N LEU A 46 -12.06 -8.42 12.75
CA LEU A 46 -11.47 -7.12 12.45
C LEU A 46 -12.43 -6.19 11.70
N LEU A 47 -13.15 -6.70 10.70
CA LEU A 47 -14.17 -5.94 9.96
C LEU A 47 -15.32 -5.54 10.89
N THR A 48 -15.84 -6.53 11.62
CA THR A 48 -16.96 -6.33 12.55
C THR A 48 -16.62 -5.31 13.64
N ASN A 49 -15.41 -5.35 14.18
CA ASN A 49 -14.96 -4.39 15.19
C ASN A 49 -14.78 -2.99 14.62
N ALA A 50 -14.26 -2.84 13.40
CA ALA A 50 -14.12 -1.52 12.77
C ALA A 50 -15.49 -0.86 12.55
N GLU A 51 -16.47 -1.60 12.03
CA GLU A 51 -17.85 -1.11 11.86
C GLU A 51 -18.51 -0.77 13.20
N ARG A 52 -18.43 -1.67 14.18
CA ARG A 52 -19.04 -1.46 15.51
C ARG A 52 -18.48 -0.24 16.24
N THR A 53 -17.21 0.12 15.99
CA THR A 53 -16.52 1.22 16.69
C THR A 53 -16.46 2.51 15.88
N GLY A 54 -17.02 2.56 14.66
CA GLY A 54 -16.94 3.73 13.79
C GLY A 54 -15.52 4.01 13.29
N LEU A 55 -14.69 2.98 13.18
CA LEU A 55 -13.29 3.03 12.77
C LEU A 55 -13.08 2.48 11.36
N GLU A 56 -14.10 2.53 10.50
CA GLU A 56 -14.05 2.02 9.12
C GLU A 56 -13.04 2.75 8.24
N ARG A 57 -12.56 3.93 8.66
CA ARG A 57 -11.41 4.57 8.01
C ARG A 57 -10.13 3.72 8.10
N PHE A 58 -10.01 2.90 9.15
CA PHE A 58 -8.86 2.03 9.44
C PHE A 58 -9.05 0.56 9.05
N TYR A 59 -10.28 0.13 8.78
CA TYR A 59 -10.51 -1.18 8.19
C TYR A 59 -11.87 -1.24 7.51
N ARG A 60 -11.90 -1.52 6.21
CA ARG A 60 -13.16 -1.54 5.44
C ARG A 60 -13.18 -2.61 4.37
N ASN A 61 -14.33 -3.27 4.24
CA ASN A 61 -14.62 -4.08 3.07
C ASN A 61 -14.80 -3.17 1.85
N LEU A 62 -13.81 -3.19 0.95
CA LEU A 62 -13.85 -2.36 -0.26
C LEU A 62 -14.89 -2.83 -1.26
N GLU A 63 -15.33 -4.10 -1.23
CA GLU A 63 -16.35 -4.65 -2.13
C GLU A 63 -17.75 -4.10 -1.84
N GLU A 64 -17.99 -3.70 -0.60
CA GLU A 64 -19.22 -3.08 -0.12
C GLU A 64 -19.14 -1.54 -0.08
N PHE A 65 -18.02 -0.96 -0.53
CA PHE A 65 -17.88 0.49 -0.58
C PHE A 65 -18.97 1.13 -1.46
N PRO A 66 -19.67 2.17 -1.00
CA PRO A 66 -20.77 2.81 -1.74
C PRO A 66 -20.38 3.25 -3.14
N THR A 67 -21.27 3.05 -4.12
CA THR A 67 -21.10 3.53 -5.50
C THR A 67 -21.40 5.02 -5.66
N ARG A 68 -21.95 5.65 -4.61
CA ARG A 68 -22.23 7.08 -4.52
C ARG A 68 -21.83 7.58 -3.15
N VAL A 69 -21.16 8.73 -3.14
CA VAL A 69 -20.74 9.46 -1.94
C VAL A 69 -20.87 10.94 -2.30
N GLU A 70 -21.44 11.74 -1.39
CA GLU A 70 -21.59 13.18 -1.60
C GLU A 70 -20.25 13.91 -1.43
N LEU A 71 -20.07 15.03 -2.15
CA LEU A 71 -18.83 15.81 -2.10
C LEU A 71 -18.46 16.26 -0.67
N ASP A 72 -19.46 16.69 0.11
CA ASP A 72 -19.23 17.14 1.49
C ASP A 72 -18.81 15.99 2.41
N SER A 73 -19.27 14.76 2.15
CA SER A 73 -18.76 13.58 2.85
C SER A 73 -17.29 13.35 2.53
N ILE A 74 -16.87 13.48 1.26
CA ILE A 74 -15.45 13.36 0.88
C ILE A 74 -14.61 14.44 1.56
N ARG A 75 -15.09 15.68 1.60
CA ARG A 75 -14.41 16.79 2.32
C ARG A 75 -14.24 16.49 3.80
N ALA A 76 -15.28 15.98 4.46
CA ALA A 76 -15.19 15.56 5.86
C ALA A 76 -14.15 14.44 6.05
N MET A 77 -14.16 13.44 5.15
CA MET A 77 -13.17 12.35 5.17
C MET A 77 -11.73 12.85 5.00
N ILE A 78 -11.49 13.88 4.18
CA ILE A 78 -10.17 14.52 4.04
C ILE A 78 -9.80 15.26 5.32
N GLY A 79 -10.73 15.99 5.93
CA GLY A 79 -10.52 16.65 7.22
C GLY A 79 -10.07 15.69 8.32
N GLU A 80 -10.62 14.47 8.36
CA GLU A 80 -10.23 13.41 9.30
C GLU A 80 -8.77 12.95 9.18
N THR A 81 -8.12 13.18 8.03
CA THR A 81 -6.72 12.75 7.82
C THR A 81 -5.71 13.84 8.13
N ILE A 82 -6.14 15.10 8.33
CA ILE A 82 -5.25 16.21 8.64
C ILE A 82 -4.80 16.10 10.11
N PRO A 83 -3.50 15.90 10.40
CA PRO A 83 -3.04 15.78 11.77
C PRO A 83 -3.08 17.16 12.46
N GLU A 84 -3.38 17.18 13.75
CA GLU A 84 -3.44 18.41 14.56
C GLU A 84 -2.12 19.22 14.46
N GLY A 85 -0.99 18.52 14.47
CA GLY A 85 0.33 19.12 14.33
C GLY A 85 0.61 19.78 12.97
N PHE A 86 -0.21 19.57 11.94
CA PHE A 86 0.03 20.12 10.60
C PHE A 86 0.18 21.64 10.59
N PHE A 87 -0.58 22.33 11.44
CA PHE A 87 -0.62 23.80 11.49
C PHE A 87 0.48 24.42 12.34
N THR A 88 1.16 23.63 13.18
CA THR A 88 2.09 24.14 14.20
C THR A 88 3.51 23.61 14.03
N ARG A 89 3.68 22.38 13.51
CA ARG A 89 4.96 21.72 13.35
C ARG A 89 5.67 22.14 12.05
N THR A 90 6.99 21.97 12.04
CA THR A 90 7.84 22.36 10.91
C THR A 90 7.68 21.39 9.75
N LEU A 91 7.52 21.94 8.55
CA LEU A 91 7.60 21.20 7.30
C LEU A 91 9.02 21.30 6.76
N VAL A 92 9.58 20.17 6.35
CA VAL A 92 10.90 20.09 5.74
C VAL A 92 10.84 19.31 4.43
N SER A 93 11.78 19.56 3.53
CA SER A 93 12.00 18.74 2.34
C SER A 93 12.44 17.32 2.72
N PRO A 94 12.38 16.35 1.79
CA PRO A 94 12.98 15.03 1.99
C PRO A 94 14.47 15.06 2.38
N GLU A 95 15.19 16.11 1.97
CA GLU A 95 16.59 16.35 2.33
C GLU A 95 16.78 16.95 3.72
N GLY A 96 15.68 17.31 4.41
CA GLY A 96 15.67 17.88 5.76
C GLY A 96 15.81 19.40 5.81
N GLU A 97 15.58 20.10 4.69
CA GLU A 97 15.65 21.56 4.64
C GLU A 97 14.29 22.17 4.99
N GLU A 98 14.27 23.20 5.85
CA GLU A 98 13.03 23.93 6.16
C GLU A 98 12.44 24.57 4.91
N VAL A 99 11.12 24.46 4.75
CA VAL A 99 10.42 25.08 3.63
C VAL A 99 9.67 26.36 4.07
N PRO A 100 9.38 27.29 3.14
CA PRO A 100 8.58 28.47 3.45
C PRO A 100 7.21 28.09 4.04
N ALA A 101 6.79 28.80 5.10
CA ALA A 101 5.56 28.51 5.82
C ALA A 101 4.31 28.63 4.93
N GLU A 102 4.36 29.47 3.90
CA GLU A 102 3.29 29.74 2.94
C GLU A 102 2.93 28.50 2.10
N ILE A 103 3.85 27.53 1.96
CA ILE A 103 3.58 26.27 1.26
C ILE A 103 2.47 25.46 1.96
N ARG A 104 2.28 25.65 3.27
CA ARG A 104 1.25 24.93 4.03
C ARG A 104 -0.16 25.25 3.51
N ASP A 105 -0.43 26.50 3.22
CA ASP A 105 -1.74 26.93 2.71
C ASP A 105 -1.97 26.34 1.31
N ASP A 106 -0.93 26.29 0.48
CA ASP A 106 -1.01 25.64 -0.84
C ASP A 106 -1.31 24.14 -0.75
N ILE A 107 -0.67 23.42 0.18
CA ILE A 107 -0.94 22.00 0.43
C ILE A 107 -2.38 21.79 0.92
N LEU A 108 -2.85 22.65 1.83
CA LEU A 108 -4.20 22.58 2.37
C LEU A 108 -5.23 22.83 1.26
N GLU A 109 -5.04 23.86 0.44
CA GLU A 109 -5.90 24.13 -0.72
C GLU A 109 -5.85 23.01 -1.74
N ASN A 110 -4.67 22.43 -2.00
CA ASN A 110 -4.51 21.30 -2.91
C ASN A 110 -5.31 20.07 -2.47
N ALA A 111 -5.47 19.90 -1.15
CA ALA A 111 -6.26 18.82 -0.55
C ALA A 111 -7.77 19.13 -0.50
N THR A 112 -8.15 20.36 -0.18
CA THR A 112 -9.51 20.69 0.28
C THR A 112 -10.37 21.45 -0.73
N ASN A 113 -9.76 22.15 -1.70
CA ASN A 113 -10.48 22.92 -2.71
C ASN A 113 -11.04 22.02 -3.82
N LEU A 114 -11.89 21.08 -3.42
CA LEU A 114 -12.51 20.09 -4.30
C LEU A 114 -13.79 20.61 -4.94
N MET A 115 -13.95 20.35 -6.22
CA MET A 115 -15.17 20.55 -6.99
C MET A 115 -15.79 19.20 -7.38
N ASN A 116 -17.05 19.21 -7.84
CA ASN A 116 -17.75 17.99 -8.26
C ASN A 116 -16.98 17.20 -9.36
N GLN A 117 -16.29 17.90 -10.26
CA GLN A 117 -15.51 17.27 -11.33
C GLN A 117 -14.25 16.53 -10.82
N ASP A 118 -13.81 16.80 -9.59
CA ASP A 118 -12.63 16.17 -9.00
C ASP A 118 -12.97 14.84 -8.32
N MET A 119 -14.26 14.54 -8.13
CA MET A 119 -14.74 13.26 -7.63
C MET A 119 -14.44 12.15 -8.65
N VAL A 120 -14.00 11.00 -8.15
CA VAL A 120 -13.62 9.85 -8.99
C VAL A 120 -14.56 8.67 -8.78
N LEU A 121 -14.67 8.17 -7.55
CA LEU A 121 -15.47 7.00 -7.14
C LEU A 121 -15.25 5.75 -8.01
N GLN A 122 -13.98 5.38 -8.19
CA GLN A 122 -13.59 4.19 -8.95
C GLN A 122 -12.60 3.34 -8.17
N MET A 123 -12.68 2.01 -8.34
CA MET A 123 -11.65 1.12 -7.78
C MET A 123 -10.39 1.12 -8.63
N GLY A 124 -9.27 0.82 -8.01
CA GLY A 124 -8.00 0.62 -8.68
C GLY A 124 -7.06 -0.30 -7.91
N LEU A 125 -5.88 -0.50 -8.47
CA LEU A 125 -4.77 -1.22 -7.86
C LEU A 125 -3.53 -0.32 -7.83
N THR A 126 -2.75 -0.43 -6.77
CA THR A 126 -1.39 0.10 -6.76
C THR A 126 -0.53 -0.66 -7.78
N THR A 127 0.28 0.07 -8.54
CA THR A 127 1.16 -0.51 -9.59
C THR A 127 2.61 -0.60 -9.15
N ARG A 128 2.88 -0.22 -7.90
CA ARG A 128 4.14 -0.36 -7.18
C ARG A 128 3.88 -0.16 -5.69
N ARG A 129 4.86 -0.50 -4.85
CA ARG A 129 4.83 -0.08 -3.46
C ARG A 129 4.85 1.45 -3.39
N THR A 130 3.99 2.02 -2.56
CA THR A 130 3.83 3.47 -2.44
C THR A 130 3.44 3.86 -1.01
N HIS A 131 3.34 5.16 -0.77
CA HIS A 131 2.96 5.74 0.50
C HIS A 131 1.53 6.26 0.44
N LEU A 132 0.79 6.01 1.52
CA LEU A 132 -0.45 6.70 1.83
C LEU A 132 -0.11 7.82 2.83
N ARG A 133 -0.48 9.05 2.47
CA ARG A 133 -0.12 10.28 3.17
C ARG A 133 -1.34 10.93 3.80
N ALA A 134 -1.14 11.67 4.87
CA ALA A 134 -2.17 12.49 5.51
C ALA A 134 -2.58 13.70 4.64
N MET A 135 -1.61 14.26 3.92
CA MET A 135 -1.74 15.42 3.02
C MET A 135 -1.09 15.11 1.66
N PRO A 136 -1.53 15.74 0.54
CA PRO A 136 -1.01 15.46 -0.80
C PRO A 136 0.35 16.15 -1.03
N THR A 137 1.37 15.72 -0.30
CA THR A 137 2.74 16.25 -0.36
C THR A 137 3.78 15.19 -0.02
N ASP A 138 4.97 15.36 -0.60
CA ASP A 138 6.19 14.60 -0.26
C ASP A 138 7.00 15.26 0.86
N LEU A 139 6.61 16.46 1.33
CA LEU A 139 7.23 17.09 2.48
C LEU A 139 7.00 16.29 3.75
N ILE A 140 7.93 16.43 4.69
CA ILE A 140 7.94 15.74 5.98
C ILE A 140 7.46 16.71 7.04
N LEU A 141 6.53 16.29 7.91
CA LEU A 141 6.11 17.05 9.08
C LEU A 141 6.83 16.51 10.31
N VAL A 142 7.69 17.32 10.91
CA VAL A 142 8.62 16.89 11.97
C VAL A 142 8.18 17.43 13.33
N GLU A 143 8.04 16.54 14.31
CA GLU A 143 7.89 16.89 15.74
C GLU A 143 9.23 16.85 16.51
N GLY A 144 10.27 16.24 15.95
CA GLY A 144 11.61 16.25 16.54
C GLY A 144 12.70 15.64 15.65
N PHE A 145 12.53 14.37 15.24
CA PHE A 145 13.46 13.68 14.35
C PHE A 145 12.87 13.54 12.95
N LEU A 146 13.71 13.68 11.92
CA LEU A 146 13.30 13.56 10.51
C LEU A 146 12.66 12.20 10.19
N ASP A 147 13.10 11.15 10.89
CA ASP A 147 12.63 9.78 10.72
C ASP A 147 11.16 9.58 11.13
N ASN A 148 10.61 10.53 11.88
CA ASN A 148 9.22 10.55 12.32
C ASN A 148 8.44 11.56 11.49
N ASP A 149 8.02 11.14 10.29
CA ASP A 149 7.16 11.91 9.42
C ASP A 149 5.69 11.73 9.81
N ASP A 150 5.11 12.75 10.45
CA ASP A 150 3.70 12.71 10.89
C ASP A 150 2.69 12.71 9.74
N LEU A 151 3.12 13.03 8.51
CA LEU A 151 2.27 12.90 7.32
C LEU A 151 2.30 11.48 6.74
N GLN A 152 3.20 10.61 7.20
CA GLN A 152 3.29 9.23 6.73
C GLN A 152 2.29 8.35 7.48
N LEU A 153 1.14 8.04 6.85
CA LEU A 153 0.13 7.18 7.48
C LEU A 153 0.56 5.71 7.42
N THR A 154 0.80 5.21 6.21
CA THR A 154 1.20 3.81 6.00
C THR A 154 1.78 3.60 4.62
N SER A 155 2.46 2.48 4.41
CA SER A 155 2.84 2.00 3.09
C SER A 155 1.75 1.12 2.50
N VAL A 156 1.59 1.16 1.18
CA VAL A 156 0.66 0.32 0.42
C VAL A 156 1.45 -0.52 -0.57
N SER A 157 1.33 -1.84 -0.48
CA SER A 157 2.05 -2.79 -1.32
C SER A 157 1.58 -2.78 -2.76
N LEU A 158 2.40 -3.28 -3.70
CA LEU A 158 2.02 -3.55 -5.09
C LEU A 158 0.76 -4.45 -5.13
N GLY A 159 -0.18 -4.15 -6.04
CA GLY A 159 -1.39 -4.97 -6.21
C GLY A 159 -2.43 -4.80 -5.10
N SER A 160 -2.30 -3.79 -4.24
CA SER A 160 -3.29 -3.50 -3.20
C SER A 160 -4.50 -2.78 -3.79
N PRO A 161 -5.74 -3.21 -3.46
CA PRO A 161 -6.95 -2.54 -3.91
C PRO A 161 -7.22 -1.25 -3.14
N PHE A 162 -7.80 -0.28 -3.83
CA PHE A 162 -8.33 0.94 -3.24
C PHE A 162 -9.60 1.41 -3.96
N VAL A 163 -10.34 2.32 -3.33
CA VAL A 163 -11.38 3.15 -3.94
C VAL A 163 -10.88 4.59 -3.99
N ALA A 164 -10.75 5.17 -5.19
CA ALA A 164 -10.44 6.58 -5.36
C ALA A 164 -11.69 7.42 -5.15
N LEU A 165 -11.58 8.42 -4.29
CA LEU A 165 -12.67 9.30 -3.89
C LEU A 165 -12.58 10.63 -4.63
N ALA A 166 -11.43 11.28 -4.60
CA ALA A 166 -11.18 12.56 -5.25
C ALA A 166 -9.74 12.70 -5.76
N ARG A 167 -9.53 13.67 -6.65
CA ARG A 167 -8.21 14.15 -7.08
C ARG A 167 -7.84 15.40 -6.30
N SER A 168 -6.55 15.59 -6.04
CA SER A 168 -6.04 16.88 -5.57
C SER A 168 -6.21 17.94 -6.66
N ARG A 169 -6.16 19.23 -6.28
CA ARG A 169 -6.27 20.37 -7.21
C ARG A 169 -5.25 20.29 -8.36
N ASP A 170 -4.02 19.89 -8.06
CA ASP A 170 -2.93 19.70 -9.02
C ASP A 170 -3.02 18.37 -9.82
N LYS A 171 -3.95 17.48 -9.45
CA LYS A 171 -4.20 16.16 -10.05
C LYS A 171 -3.05 15.16 -9.89
N SER A 172 -2.02 15.48 -9.09
CA SER A 172 -0.88 14.60 -8.83
C SER A 172 -1.20 13.52 -7.79
N TRP A 173 -2.24 13.73 -6.98
CA TRP A 173 -2.63 12.83 -5.90
C TRP A 173 -4.08 12.39 -6.04
N LEU A 174 -4.37 11.20 -5.52
CA LEU A 174 -5.72 10.69 -5.31
C LEU A 174 -5.97 10.55 -3.82
N PHE A 175 -7.09 11.05 -3.33
CA PHE A 175 -7.59 10.70 -2.01
C PHE A 175 -8.33 9.37 -2.11
N VAL A 176 -7.88 8.36 -1.37
CA VAL A 176 -8.34 6.97 -1.53
C VAL A 176 -8.69 6.33 -0.19
N GLN A 177 -9.61 5.35 -0.24
CA GLN A 177 -9.80 4.36 0.81
C GLN A 177 -9.12 3.05 0.39
N THR A 178 -8.10 2.61 1.12
CA THR A 178 -7.57 1.24 1.04
C THR A 178 -8.31 0.34 2.03
N ARG A 179 -7.98 -0.96 2.06
CA ARG A 179 -8.56 -1.87 3.05
C ARG A 179 -8.29 -1.42 4.49
N THR A 180 -7.17 -0.76 4.75
CA THR A 180 -6.68 -0.49 6.12
C THR A 180 -6.56 0.99 6.46
N TYR A 181 -6.49 1.91 5.50
CA TYR A 181 -6.37 3.33 5.81
C TYR A 181 -7.01 4.18 4.71
N ARG A 182 -7.34 5.42 5.07
CA ARG A 182 -7.73 6.47 4.12
C ARG A 182 -6.67 7.56 4.09
N GLY A 183 -6.37 8.08 2.91
CA GLY A 183 -5.38 9.15 2.75
C GLY A 183 -5.07 9.44 1.28
N TRP A 184 -4.02 10.23 1.07
CA TRP A 184 -3.54 10.65 -0.24
C TRP A 184 -2.48 9.69 -0.77
N ILE A 185 -2.64 9.25 -2.02
CA ILE A 185 -1.71 8.37 -2.72
C ILE A 185 -1.28 9.05 -4.03
N LYS A 186 -0.03 8.87 -4.43
CA LYS A 186 0.47 9.41 -5.70
C LYS A 186 -0.30 8.80 -6.88
N GLY A 187 -0.79 9.65 -7.77
CA GLY A 187 -1.64 9.26 -8.90
C GLY A 187 -0.91 8.50 -10.02
N ASP A 188 0.42 8.61 -10.09
CA ASP A 188 1.28 7.87 -11.02
C ASP A 188 1.71 6.49 -10.48
N HIS A 189 1.58 6.25 -9.17
CA HIS A 189 1.86 4.98 -8.50
C HIS A 189 0.67 4.00 -8.52
N VAL A 190 -0.45 4.42 -9.11
CA VAL A 190 -1.71 3.68 -9.09
C VAL A 190 -2.39 3.71 -10.45
N ALA A 191 -3.25 2.72 -10.68
CA ALA A 191 -4.07 2.65 -11.89
C ALA A 191 -5.53 2.40 -11.54
N VAL A 192 -6.42 3.18 -12.15
CA VAL A 192 -7.86 3.11 -11.91
C VAL A 192 -8.49 2.15 -12.92
N ALA A 193 -9.33 1.23 -12.45
CA ALA A 193 -9.99 0.25 -13.29
C ALA A 193 -11.17 0.84 -14.05
N LYS A 194 -11.43 0.33 -15.25
CA LYS A 194 -12.66 0.64 -15.99
C LYS A 194 -13.87 0.06 -15.27
N ASN A 195 -13.75 -1.19 -14.79
CA ASN A 195 -14.80 -1.88 -14.06
C ASN A 195 -14.33 -2.24 -12.67
N ARG A 196 -15.23 -2.07 -11.70
CA ARG A 196 -15.02 -2.49 -10.30
C ARG A 196 -14.70 -3.99 -10.18
N SER A 197 -15.36 -4.80 -11.00
CA SER A 197 -15.18 -6.26 -11.05
C SER A 197 -13.75 -6.69 -11.37
N ASP A 198 -13.01 -5.90 -12.16
CA ASP A 198 -11.64 -6.25 -12.56
C ASP A 198 -10.70 -6.26 -11.34
N VAL A 199 -10.91 -5.32 -10.42
CA VAL A 199 -10.15 -5.22 -9.16
C VAL A 199 -10.57 -6.31 -8.18
N ILE A 200 -11.89 -6.57 -8.07
CA ILE A 200 -12.41 -7.61 -7.18
C ILE A 200 -11.90 -8.98 -7.62
N TYR A 201 -12.01 -9.31 -8.90
CA TYR A 201 -11.52 -10.57 -9.46
C TYR A 201 -10.00 -10.73 -9.29
N TYR A 202 -9.23 -9.65 -9.50
CA TYR A 202 -7.79 -9.68 -9.22
C TYR A 202 -7.52 -10.03 -7.75
N CYS A 203 -8.30 -9.49 -6.82
CA CYS A 203 -8.12 -9.79 -5.40
C CYS A 203 -8.67 -11.19 -5.03
N SER A 204 -9.79 -11.64 -5.57
CA SER A 204 -10.38 -12.91 -5.16
C SER A 204 -9.77 -14.13 -5.85
N GLY A 205 -8.74 -13.96 -6.69
CA GLY A 205 -8.07 -15.06 -7.41
C GLY A 205 -7.58 -16.17 -6.46
N GLU A 206 -8.04 -17.40 -6.70
CA GLU A 206 -7.74 -18.57 -5.86
C GLU A 206 -6.30 -19.07 -6.03
N GLU A 207 -5.75 -18.96 -7.25
CA GLU A 207 -4.35 -19.26 -7.55
C GLU A 207 -3.52 -17.98 -7.38
N PHE A 208 -2.71 -17.91 -6.33
CA PHE A 208 -1.87 -16.76 -6.03
C PHE A 208 -0.54 -17.18 -5.40
N LEU A 209 0.46 -16.31 -5.52
CA LEU A 209 1.68 -16.37 -4.72
C LEU A 209 1.54 -15.46 -3.51
N LEU A 210 2.02 -15.94 -2.37
CA LEU A 210 2.18 -15.17 -1.15
C LEU A 210 3.67 -14.98 -0.88
N ALA A 211 4.12 -13.74 -0.79
CA ALA A 211 5.49 -13.44 -0.42
C ALA A 211 5.71 -13.77 1.06
N CYS A 212 6.71 -14.60 1.34
CA CYS A 212 7.12 -14.98 2.70
C CYS A 212 8.47 -14.37 3.10
N GLY A 213 9.20 -13.76 2.16
CA GLY A 213 10.48 -13.07 2.40
C GLY A 213 10.27 -11.61 2.80
N SER A 214 11.25 -11.00 3.45
CA SER A 214 11.22 -9.57 3.79
C SER A 214 11.28 -8.66 2.56
N ARG A 215 11.92 -9.13 1.49
CA ARG A 215 11.97 -8.52 0.16
C ARG A 215 12.07 -9.64 -0.87
N VAL A 216 11.09 -9.72 -1.76
CA VAL A 216 11.05 -10.66 -2.89
C VAL A 216 10.97 -9.82 -4.15
N GLU A 217 12.02 -9.84 -4.95
CA GLU A 217 12.10 -9.03 -6.17
C GLU A 217 11.38 -9.72 -7.32
N ILE A 218 10.77 -8.92 -8.19
CA ILE A 218 10.21 -9.37 -9.46
C ILE A 218 11.27 -9.10 -10.51
N GLU A 219 11.52 -10.06 -11.39
CA GLU A 219 12.55 -9.94 -12.42
C GLU A 219 12.27 -8.69 -13.28
N PRO A 220 13.22 -7.75 -13.37
CA PRO A 220 12.99 -6.52 -14.11
C PRO A 220 13.03 -6.80 -15.62
N ASP A 221 12.04 -6.30 -16.37
CA ASP A 221 12.07 -6.30 -17.83
C ASP A 221 12.94 -5.12 -18.33
N PRO A 222 14.07 -5.37 -19.01
CA PRO A 222 14.99 -4.31 -19.43
C PRO A 222 14.38 -3.32 -20.45
N PHE A 223 13.28 -3.67 -21.09
CA PHE A 223 12.59 -2.80 -22.05
C PHE A 223 11.37 -2.10 -21.45
N LEU A 224 11.01 -2.42 -20.20
CA LEU A 224 9.90 -1.81 -19.46
C LEU A 224 10.40 -1.21 -18.14
N PRO A 225 10.88 0.05 -18.14
CA PRO A 225 11.45 0.70 -16.96
C PRO A 225 10.52 0.78 -15.73
N ASP A 226 9.21 0.68 -15.94
CA ASP A 226 8.24 0.68 -14.85
C ASP A 226 8.29 -0.59 -13.99
N THR A 227 9.03 -1.62 -14.40
CA THR A 227 9.21 -2.89 -13.65
C THR A 227 10.49 -2.95 -12.81
N TRP A 228 11.44 -2.03 -12.98
CA TRP A 228 12.80 -2.18 -12.45
C TRP A 228 12.90 -2.22 -10.91
N ASP A 229 11.94 -1.60 -10.22
CA ASP A 229 11.90 -1.51 -8.76
C ASP A 229 10.70 -2.23 -8.15
N LEU A 230 10.14 -3.22 -8.86
CA LEU A 230 9.03 -3.99 -8.32
C LEU A 230 9.53 -5.05 -7.34
N PHE A 231 9.00 -4.97 -6.12
CA PHE A 231 9.25 -5.97 -5.08
C PHE A 231 8.00 -6.19 -4.24
N LEU A 232 7.97 -7.36 -3.61
CA LEU A 232 6.98 -7.78 -2.64
C LEU A 232 7.64 -7.88 -1.26
N GLN A 233 6.84 -7.67 -0.23
CA GLN A 233 7.21 -7.93 1.16
C GLN A 233 6.35 -9.03 1.75
N MET A 234 6.73 -9.52 2.93
CA MET A 234 6.00 -10.58 3.60
C MET A 234 4.53 -10.20 3.76
N GLY A 235 3.64 -11.07 3.28
CA GLY A 235 2.19 -10.87 3.31
C GLY A 235 1.59 -10.31 2.02
N ASP A 236 2.41 -9.79 1.11
CA ASP A 236 1.94 -9.36 -0.21
C ASP A 236 1.53 -10.57 -1.05
N ARG A 237 0.47 -10.41 -1.84
CA ARG A 237 0.02 -11.45 -2.78
C ARG A 237 -0.14 -10.91 -4.19
N LEU A 238 0.15 -11.75 -5.17
CA LEU A 238 -0.20 -11.51 -6.58
C LEU A 238 -0.86 -12.78 -7.15
N PRO A 239 -1.89 -12.64 -8.01
CA PRO A 239 -2.45 -13.78 -8.72
C PRO A 239 -1.40 -14.47 -9.57
N LEU A 240 -1.43 -15.81 -9.56
CA LEU A 240 -0.58 -16.62 -10.41
C LEU A 240 -1.12 -16.56 -11.85
N GLU A 241 -0.23 -16.49 -12.83
CA GLU A 241 -0.59 -16.70 -14.23
C GLU A 241 -0.03 -18.01 -14.72
N LYS A 242 -0.77 -18.67 -15.61
CA LYS A 242 -0.18 -19.77 -16.38
C LYS A 242 0.96 -19.19 -17.20
N PRO A 243 2.18 -19.76 -17.11
CA PRO A 243 3.24 -19.40 -18.03
C PRO A 243 2.70 -19.63 -19.43
N LYS A 244 2.50 -18.55 -20.17
CA LYS A 244 2.24 -18.68 -21.59
C LYS A 244 3.57 -19.07 -22.20
N ASP A 245 3.56 -19.99 -23.16
CA ASP A 245 4.63 -20.13 -24.15
C ASP A 245 4.63 -18.85 -25.00
N VAL A 246 4.91 -17.72 -24.38
CA VAL A 246 5.19 -16.50 -25.11
C VAL A 246 6.57 -16.78 -25.67
N GLU A 247 6.69 -16.88 -26.99
CA GLU A 247 7.97 -16.77 -27.67
C GLU A 247 8.59 -15.43 -27.24
N ASN A 248 9.32 -15.49 -26.14
CA ASN A 248 10.31 -14.55 -25.69
C ASN A 248 9.87 -13.07 -25.74
N PRO A 249 8.90 -12.64 -24.91
CA PRO A 249 8.65 -11.22 -24.74
C PRO A 249 9.92 -10.68 -24.08
N HIS A 250 10.74 -10.01 -24.89
CA HIS A 250 11.91 -9.26 -24.43
C HIS A 250 13.09 -10.10 -23.92
N SER A 251 13.28 -11.32 -24.45
CA SER A 251 14.41 -12.19 -24.07
C SER A 251 14.33 -12.82 -22.67
N GLN A 252 13.14 -12.83 -22.05
CA GLN A 252 12.90 -13.48 -20.76
C GLN A 252 12.07 -14.77 -20.91
N GLY A 253 12.45 -15.80 -20.16
CA GLY A 253 11.76 -17.09 -20.12
C GLY A 253 11.40 -17.49 -18.68
N PRO A 254 10.28 -18.20 -18.45
CA PRO A 254 9.76 -18.50 -17.11
C PRO A 254 10.53 -19.63 -16.38
N TYR A 255 11.76 -19.94 -16.79
CA TYR A 255 12.48 -21.14 -16.33
C TYR A 255 12.91 -21.01 -14.87
N GLY A 256 12.35 -21.84 -14.00
CA GLY A 256 12.65 -21.84 -12.57
C GLY A 256 11.96 -20.73 -11.77
N CYS A 257 11.06 -19.99 -12.42
CA CYS A 257 10.30 -18.88 -11.83
C CYS A 257 8.80 -19.18 -11.85
N TYR A 258 8.06 -18.50 -10.99
CA TYR A 258 6.61 -18.43 -11.10
C TYR A 258 6.23 -17.22 -11.95
N ALA A 259 5.20 -17.34 -12.78
CA ALA A 259 4.63 -16.22 -13.52
C ALA A 259 3.47 -15.60 -12.73
N VAL A 260 3.43 -14.27 -12.62
CA VAL A 260 2.41 -13.55 -11.84
C VAL A 260 1.74 -12.44 -12.65
N LYS A 261 0.53 -12.09 -12.24
CA LYS A 261 -0.25 -10.99 -12.83
C LYS A 261 0.10 -9.67 -12.16
N ILE A 262 0.82 -8.81 -12.87
CA ILE A 262 1.27 -7.51 -12.38
C ILE A 262 0.34 -6.40 -12.90
N PRO A 263 -0.27 -5.60 -12.03
CA PRO A 263 -1.04 -4.43 -12.43
C PRO A 263 -0.09 -3.32 -12.87
N PHE A 264 -0.41 -2.68 -14.00
CA PHE A 264 0.33 -1.50 -14.46
C PHE A 264 -0.61 -0.40 -14.93
N ARG A 265 -0.05 0.81 -14.98
CA ARG A 265 -0.76 2.04 -15.37
C ARG A 265 -0.47 2.33 -16.83
N ASN A 266 -1.47 2.27 -17.69
CA ASN A 266 -1.29 2.67 -19.08
C ASN A 266 -1.16 4.21 -19.22
N ARG A 267 -0.87 4.71 -20.43
CA ARG A 267 -0.71 6.15 -20.70
C ARG A 267 -1.95 7.00 -20.36
N LYS A 268 -3.13 6.40 -20.31
CA LYS A 268 -4.39 7.06 -19.93
C LYS A 268 -4.67 7.00 -18.42
N GLY A 269 -3.79 6.39 -17.63
CA GLY A 269 -4.00 6.17 -16.18
C GLY A 269 -4.93 5.02 -15.85
N THR A 270 -5.29 4.19 -16.84
CA THR A 270 -6.17 3.05 -16.66
C THR A 270 -5.38 1.80 -16.27
N LEU A 271 -5.98 0.99 -15.41
CA LEU A 271 -5.48 -0.32 -15.01
C LEU A 271 -5.45 -1.30 -16.18
N GLU A 272 -4.28 -1.87 -16.41
CA GLU A 272 -4.07 -3.04 -17.26
C GLU A 272 -3.18 -4.05 -16.52
N PHE A 273 -3.03 -5.24 -17.09
CA PHE A 273 -2.26 -6.32 -16.48
C PHE A 273 -1.24 -6.86 -17.45
N ARG A 274 -0.07 -7.22 -16.93
CA ARG A 274 1.00 -7.92 -17.67
C ARG A 274 1.47 -9.12 -16.86
N THR A 275 2.08 -10.07 -17.54
CA THR A 275 2.81 -11.15 -16.89
C THR A 275 4.19 -10.62 -16.48
N GLY A 276 4.66 -11.00 -15.29
CA GLY A 276 6.05 -10.88 -14.88
C GLY A 276 6.44 -11.98 -13.91
#